data_AF-A0A957M8R0-F1
#
_entry.id   AF-A0A957M8R0-F1
#
_cell.length_a   1.000
_cell.length_b   1.000
_cell.length_c   1.000
_cell.angle_alpha   90.00
_cell.angle_beta   90.00
_cell.angle_gamma   90.00
#
_symmetry.space_group_name_H-M   'P 1'
#
loop_
_entity.id
_entity.type
_entity.pdbx_description
1 polymer ?
#
loop_
_entity_poly.entity_id
_entity_poly.type
_entity_poly.pdbx_seq_one_letter_code
_entity_poly.pdbx_strand_id
1 'polypeptide(L)'
;MKRIGVFTSGGDAQGMNAALRAVVRAGLDRGAEVFAIYEGYQGLVNGGDYIRPIGWNAVGGILQMGGTIIGTARSAEFRTREGRVRAAYNLIKNGIDGLVVIGGDGSLTGADVLRSEWPGILDELRQDGQIDEDEYARYPHLAIVGLVGSIDNDMWGTDITIGADSALHRITYAVDCISSTAASHQRAFVVEVMGRNSGYLALMSALATGADWALIPESPPDVENWEDKMCEVLSAERKAGRR
;
A
#
# COMPACT_ATOMS: atom_id res chain seq x y z
N MET A 1 1.82 6.94 29.23
CA MET A 1 1.04 7.36 28.05
C MET A 1 1.43 6.45 26.89
N LYS A 2 0.48 5.93 26.10
CA LYS A 2 0.81 5.02 24.99
C LYS A 2 1.27 5.82 23.78
N ARG A 3 2.25 5.30 23.03
CA ARG A 3 2.76 5.95 21.82
C ARG A 3 2.62 5.04 20.61
N ILE A 4 2.09 5.60 19.53
CA ILE A 4 1.82 4.87 18.29
C ILE A 4 2.67 5.45 17.18
N GLY A 5 3.45 4.61 16.49
CA GLY A 5 4.11 4.94 15.24
C GLY A 5 3.20 4.63 14.06
N VAL A 6 3.16 5.49 13.05
CA VAL A 6 2.46 5.24 11.78
C VAL A 6 3.37 5.54 10.60
N PHE A 7 3.36 4.66 9.60
CA PHE A 7 4.04 4.90 8.33
C PHE A 7 3.35 4.30 7.13
N THR A 8 3.73 4.84 5.97
CA THR A 8 3.39 4.29 4.66
C THR A 8 4.60 3.57 4.06
N SER A 9 4.37 2.40 3.46
CA SER A 9 5.46 1.58 2.87
C SER A 9 4.96 0.85 1.63
N GLY A 10 5.87 0.60 0.69
CA GLY A 10 5.54 0.03 -0.62
C GLY A 10 5.19 1.09 -1.67
N GLY A 11 4.54 0.68 -2.75
CA GLY A 11 4.00 1.63 -3.74
C GLY A 11 2.89 2.47 -3.12
N ASP A 12 2.86 3.76 -3.43
CA ASP A 12 1.82 4.65 -2.92
C ASP A 12 0.48 4.37 -3.62
N ALA A 13 -0.61 4.61 -2.87
CA ALA A 13 -1.97 4.45 -3.38
C ALA A 13 -2.81 5.67 -2.96
N GLN A 14 -3.71 6.10 -3.83
CA GLN A 14 -4.62 7.21 -3.52
C GLN A 14 -5.50 6.82 -2.33
N GLY A 15 -5.50 7.65 -1.29
CA GLY A 15 -6.18 7.36 -0.01
C GLY A 15 -5.25 7.05 1.16
N MET A 16 -3.94 6.85 0.94
CA MET A 16 -2.98 6.66 2.04
C MET A 16 -2.94 7.86 2.99
N ASN A 17 -3.03 9.10 2.48
CA ASN A 17 -3.16 10.31 3.32
C ASN A 17 -4.44 10.31 4.17
N ALA A 18 -5.55 9.78 3.63
CA ALA A 18 -6.80 9.67 4.37
C ALA A 18 -6.69 8.65 5.51
N ALA A 19 -6.04 7.51 5.25
CA ALA A 19 -5.74 6.51 6.26
C ALA A 19 -4.79 7.05 7.35
N LEU A 20 -3.70 7.72 6.96
CA LEU A 20 -2.78 8.39 7.89
C LEU A 20 -3.52 9.39 8.78
N ARG A 21 -4.34 10.26 8.18
CA ARG A 21 -5.14 11.24 8.93
C ARG A 21 -6.07 10.56 9.93
N ALA A 22 -6.73 9.48 9.54
CA ALA A 22 -7.64 8.74 10.41
C ALA A 22 -6.89 8.16 11.62
N VAL A 23 -5.74 7.52 11.39
CA VAL A 23 -4.89 6.97 12.45
C VAL A 23 -4.44 8.07 13.42
N VAL A 24 -3.90 9.17 12.90
CA VAL A 24 -3.42 10.29 13.72
C VAL A 24 -4.54 10.88 14.57
N ARG A 25 -5.69 11.22 13.96
CA ARG A 25 -6.81 11.82 14.70
C ARG A 25 -7.42 10.86 15.72
N ALA A 26 -7.62 9.60 15.35
CA ALA A 26 -8.19 8.59 16.24
C ALA A 26 -7.26 8.23 17.41
N GLY A 27 -5.94 8.26 17.19
CA GLY A 27 -4.94 8.06 18.23
C GLY A 27 -4.93 9.22 19.23
N LEU A 28 -4.85 10.46 18.73
CA LEU A 28 -4.87 11.67 19.56
C LEU A 28 -6.17 11.81 20.36
N ASP A 29 -7.32 11.52 19.75
CA ASP A 29 -8.64 11.54 20.40
C ASP A 29 -8.74 10.53 21.55
N ARG A 30 -8.04 9.39 21.44
CA ARG A 30 -7.92 8.38 22.51
C ARG A 30 -6.81 8.66 23.52
N GLY A 31 -6.17 9.82 23.47
CA GLY A 31 -5.10 10.22 24.38
C GLY A 31 -3.77 9.52 24.16
N ALA A 32 -3.56 8.90 22.98
CA ALA A 32 -2.23 8.41 22.59
C ALA A 32 -1.39 9.54 21.98
N GLU A 33 -0.07 9.44 22.11
CA GLU A 33 0.87 10.28 21.35
C GLU A 33 1.18 9.56 20.03
N VAL A 34 1.07 10.26 18.89
CA VAL A 34 1.26 9.65 17.57
C VAL A 34 2.54 10.17 16.94
N PHE A 35 3.33 9.27 16.38
CA PHE A 35 4.57 9.55 15.67
C PHE A 35 4.43 9.16 14.21
N ALA A 36 4.77 10.07 13.30
CA ALA A 36 4.96 9.75 11.89
C ALA A 36 6.39 9.23 11.69
N ILE A 37 6.52 8.08 11.03
CA ILE A 37 7.81 7.56 10.57
C ILE A 37 7.88 7.81 9.06
N TYR A 38 8.80 8.67 8.67
CA TYR A 38 8.97 9.14 7.29
C TYR A 38 9.72 8.11 6.44
N GLU A 39 9.49 8.07 5.13
CA GLU A 39 10.19 7.17 4.20
C GLU A 39 10.06 5.68 4.55
N GLY A 40 8.95 5.30 5.18
CA GLY A 40 8.59 3.92 5.50
C GLY A 40 9.63 3.20 6.35
N TYR A 41 9.98 1.97 5.95
CA TYR A 41 10.97 1.17 6.68
C TYR A 41 12.36 1.81 6.71
N GLN A 42 12.71 2.61 5.70
CA GLN A 42 14.03 3.24 5.68
C GLN A 42 14.14 4.25 6.81
N GLY A 43 13.14 5.11 7.01
CA GLY A 43 13.16 6.04 8.14
C GLY A 43 13.03 5.35 9.49
N LEU A 44 12.34 4.20 9.55
CA LEU A 44 12.31 3.38 10.75
C LEU A 44 13.71 2.89 11.15
N VAL A 45 14.52 2.44 10.19
CA VAL A 45 15.91 2.02 10.41
C VAL A 45 16.81 3.21 10.70
N ASN A 46 16.63 4.33 9.99
CA ASN A 46 17.46 5.52 10.17
C ASN A 46 17.25 6.20 11.54
N GLY A 47 16.02 6.18 12.06
CA GLY A 47 15.70 6.83 13.33
C GLY A 47 15.85 8.35 13.29
N GLY A 48 16.05 8.97 14.46
CA GLY A 48 16.26 10.42 14.59
C GLY A 48 15.10 11.24 14.00
N ASP A 49 15.41 12.20 13.14
CA ASP A 49 14.44 13.11 12.51
C ASP A 49 13.45 12.40 11.56
N TYR A 50 13.67 11.13 11.24
CA TYR A 50 12.69 10.34 10.48
C TYR A 50 11.51 9.88 11.35
N ILE A 51 11.61 9.92 12.68
CA ILE A 51 10.55 9.52 13.60
C ILE A 51 10.15 10.75 14.42
N ARG A 52 9.01 11.36 14.09
CA ARG A 52 8.61 12.66 14.66
C ARG A 52 7.18 12.62 15.19
N PRO A 53 6.89 13.28 16.33
CA PRO A 53 5.52 13.42 16.79
C PRO A 53 4.70 14.19 15.74
N ILE A 54 3.50 13.70 15.46
CA ILE A 54 2.58 14.30 14.49
C ILE A 54 1.30 14.77 15.19
N GLY A 55 1.04 16.08 15.10
CA GLY A 55 -0.09 16.71 15.77
C GLY A 55 -1.36 16.78 14.91
N TRP A 56 -2.47 17.15 15.55
CA TRP A 56 -3.79 17.25 14.93
C TRP A 56 -3.82 18.10 13.65
N ASN A 57 -3.12 19.23 13.67
CA ASN A 57 -3.08 20.19 12.55
C ASN A 57 -2.18 19.73 11.40
N ALA A 58 -1.19 18.88 11.67
CA ALA A 58 -0.27 18.38 10.64
C ALA A 58 -0.96 17.46 9.61
N VAL A 59 -2.10 16.87 9.98
CA VAL A 59 -2.96 16.08 9.08
C VAL A 59 -4.22 16.86 8.65
N GLY A 60 -4.19 18.19 8.76
CA GLY A 60 -5.21 19.08 8.22
C GLY A 60 -5.05 19.27 6.71
N GLY A 61 -6.15 19.18 5.96
CA GLY A 61 -6.12 19.46 4.51
C GLY A 61 -5.38 18.43 3.65
N ILE A 62 -5.09 17.23 4.16
CA ILE A 62 -4.38 16.19 3.39
C ILE A 62 -5.31 15.15 2.74
N LEU A 63 -6.63 15.22 2.99
CA LEU A 63 -7.61 14.24 2.48
C LEU A 63 -7.65 14.18 0.95
N GLN A 64 -7.49 15.34 0.31
CA GLN A 64 -7.54 15.51 -1.14
C GLN A 64 -6.16 15.40 -1.81
N MET A 65 -5.09 15.18 -1.02
CA MET A 65 -3.73 15.07 -1.57
C MET A 65 -3.46 13.64 -2.03
N GLY A 66 -2.87 13.51 -3.22
CA GLY A 66 -2.37 12.24 -3.74
C GLY A 66 -1.15 11.71 -2.97
N GLY A 67 -0.84 10.43 -3.19
CA GLY A 67 0.31 9.75 -2.59
C GLY A 67 0.27 9.72 -1.06
N THR A 68 1.45 9.93 -0.45
CA THR A 68 1.65 9.97 1.00
C THR A 68 2.51 11.17 1.41
N ILE A 69 2.04 11.98 2.36
CA ILE A 69 2.78 13.16 2.87
C ILE A 69 3.98 12.80 3.76
N ILE A 70 4.08 11.55 4.20
CA ILE A 70 5.20 11.05 5.01
C ILE A 70 6.18 10.20 4.19
N GLY A 71 5.98 10.13 2.87
CA GLY A 71 6.87 9.41 1.97
C GLY A 71 6.80 7.89 2.11
N THR A 72 7.50 7.20 1.22
CA THR A 72 7.65 5.74 1.21
C THR A 72 8.93 5.41 0.48
N ALA A 73 9.82 4.65 1.12
CA ALA A 73 11.06 4.21 0.51
C ALA A 73 11.25 2.70 0.69
N ARG A 74 11.87 2.07 -0.31
CA ARG A 74 12.35 0.69 -0.18
C ARG A 74 13.55 0.69 0.75
N SER A 75 13.55 -0.20 1.74
CA SER A 75 14.70 -0.39 2.63
C SER A 75 15.32 -1.76 2.42
N ALA A 76 16.54 -1.78 1.88
CA ALA A 76 17.34 -3.01 1.80
C ALA A 76 17.82 -3.44 3.19
N GLU A 77 18.18 -2.46 4.04
CA GLU A 77 18.65 -2.70 5.41
C GLU A 77 17.60 -3.40 6.26
N PHE A 78 16.31 -3.03 6.15
CA PHE A 78 15.25 -3.69 6.91
C PHE A 78 15.07 -5.18 6.58
N ARG A 79 15.58 -5.64 5.41
CA ARG A 79 15.57 -7.07 5.08
C ARG A 79 16.59 -7.86 5.91
N THR A 80 17.62 -7.22 6.45
CA THR A 80 18.62 -7.85 7.30
C THR A 80 18.19 -7.83 8.77
N ARG A 81 18.80 -8.71 9.58
CA ARG A 81 18.54 -8.77 11.02
C ARG A 81 18.93 -7.46 11.69
N GLU A 82 20.11 -6.97 11.36
CA GLU A 82 20.74 -5.78 11.93
C GLU A 82 19.92 -4.52 11.64
N GLY A 83 19.31 -4.43 10.45
CA GLY A 83 18.36 -3.35 10.16
C GLY A 83 17.11 -3.42 11.03
N ARG A 84 16.57 -4.62 11.28
CA ARG A 84 15.40 -4.79 12.15
C ARG A 84 15.72 -4.53 13.63
N VAL A 85 16.91 -4.91 14.09
CA VAL A 85 17.40 -4.58 15.44
C VAL A 85 17.50 -3.06 15.61
N ARG A 86 18.08 -2.35 14.63
CA ARG A 86 18.12 -0.87 14.63
C ARG A 86 16.72 -0.25 14.60
N ALA A 87 15.82 -0.78 13.78
CA ALA A 87 14.43 -0.32 13.73
C ALA A 87 13.71 -0.48 15.09
N ALA A 88 13.85 -1.63 15.74
CA ALA A 88 13.27 -1.88 17.06
C ALA A 88 13.88 -0.97 18.13
N TYR A 89 15.20 -0.78 18.12
CA TYR A 89 15.88 0.16 18.99
C TYR A 89 15.32 1.58 18.85
N ASN A 90 15.14 2.07 17.62
CA ASN A 90 14.57 3.39 17.37
C ASN A 90 13.12 3.53 17.88
N LEU A 91 12.31 2.48 17.77
CA LEU A 91 10.96 2.45 18.35
C LEU A 91 11.01 2.57 19.88
N ILE A 92 11.86 1.76 20.53
CA ILE A 92 12.01 1.73 21.99
C ILE A 92 12.49 3.09 22.52
N LYS A 93 13.48 3.72 21.87
CA LYS A 93 13.98 5.04 22.28
C LYS A 93 12.96 6.16 22.10
N ASN A 94 12.02 6.01 21.17
CA ASN A 94 10.86 6.90 21.06
C ASN A 94 9.70 6.48 21.97
N GLY A 95 9.81 5.36 22.68
CA GLY A 95 8.78 4.78 23.54
C GLY A 95 7.55 4.30 22.79
N ILE A 96 7.72 3.90 21.53
CA ILE A 96 6.67 3.42 20.63
C ILE A 96 6.53 1.91 20.79
N ASP A 97 5.36 1.46 21.24
CA ASP A 97 4.99 0.06 21.43
C ASP A 97 3.81 -0.39 20.55
N GLY A 98 3.20 0.55 19.82
CA GLY A 98 2.20 0.31 18.80
C GLY A 98 2.63 0.82 17.43
N LEU A 99 2.46 0.02 16.40
CA LEU A 99 2.86 0.34 15.03
C LEU A 99 1.70 0.14 14.05
N VAL A 100 1.35 1.19 13.31
CA VAL A 100 0.35 1.15 12.24
C VAL A 100 1.05 1.24 10.89
N VAL A 101 0.90 0.21 10.08
CA VAL A 101 1.53 0.09 8.76
C VAL A 101 0.49 0.23 7.68
N ILE A 102 0.68 1.21 6.79
CA ILE A 102 -0.20 1.46 5.65
C ILE A 102 0.56 1.09 4.38
N GLY A 103 0.16 0.04 3.68
CA GLY A 103 0.92 -0.42 2.52
C GLY A 103 0.40 -1.70 1.90
N GLY A 104 1.15 -2.23 0.93
CA GLY A 104 0.85 -3.51 0.29
C GLY A 104 1.26 -4.71 1.13
N ASP A 105 0.92 -5.91 0.64
CA ASP A 105 1.19 -7.20 1.28
C ASP A 105 2.63 -7.36 1.82
N GLY A 106 3.63 -7.04 1.00
CA GLY A 106 5.04 -7.15 1.41
C GLY A 106 5.41 -6.26 2.60
N SER A 107 4.76 -5.09 2.74
CA SER A 107 4.95 -4.22 3.89
C SER A 107 4.26 -4.78 5.14
N LEU A 108 3.07 -5.36 4.99
CA LEU A 108 2.36 -5.98 6.12
C LEU A 108 3.10 -7.22 6.63
N THR A 109 3.63 -8.05 5.72
CA THR A 109 4.48 -9.19 6.06
C THR A 109 5.74 -8.75 6.81
N GLY A 110 6.41 -7.68 6.36
CA GLY A 110 7.58 -7.13 7.05
C GLY A 110 7.29 -6.68 8.49
N ALA A 111 6.08 -6.17 8.75
CA ALA A 111 5.64 -5.76 10.07
C ALA A 111 5.41 -6.97 11.00
N ASP A 112 4.82 -8.05 10.47
CA ASP A 112 4.60 -9.27 11.22
C ASP A 112 5.90 -10.00 11.57
N VAL A 113 6.88 -10.01 10.63
CA VAL A 113 8.22 -10.51 10.89
C VAL A 113 8.89 -9.74 12.03
N LEU A 114 8.86 -8.40 11.99
CA LEU A 114 9.43 -7.57 13.07
C LEU A 114 8.77 -7.85 14.42
N ARG A 115 7.44 -7.99 14.46
CA ARG A 115 6.70 -8.31 15.68
C ARG A 115 7.05 -9.70 16.22
N SER A 116 7.12 -10.70 15.35
CA SER A 116 7.42 -12.08 15.73
C SER A 116 8.84 -12.21 16.29
N GLU A 117 9.77 -11.42 15.75
CA GLU A 117 11.17 -11.39 16.17
C GLU A 117 11.42 -10.48 17.38
N TRP A 118 10.42 -9.71 17.81
CA TRP A 118 10.54 -8.68 18.85
C TRP A 118 11.19 -9.19 20.15
N PRO A 119 10.78 -10.33 20.75
CA PRO A 119 11.38 -10.79 22.00
C PRO A 119 12.88 -11.08 21.87
N GLY A 120 13.29 -11.71 20.77
CA GLY A 120 14.71 -12.01 20.52
C GLY A 120 15.53 -10.75 20.29
N ILE A 121 14.96 -9.76 19.60
CA ILE A 121 15.60 -8.45 19.39
C ILE A 121 15.75 -7.70 20.72
N LEU A 122 14.76 -7.77 21.63
CA LEU A 122 14.88 -7.16 22.95
C LEU A 122 16.00 -7.80 23.78
N ASP A 123 16.11 -9.13 23.76
CA ASP A 123 17.18 -9.84 24.48
C ASP A 123 18.56 -9.45 23.95
N GLU A 124 18.71 -9.32 22.63
CA GLU A 124 19.95 -8.85 21.98
C GLU A 124 20.29 -7.41 22.39
N LEU A 125 19.34 -6.48 22.28
CA LEU A 125 19.55 -5.08 22.66
C LEU A 125 19.91 -4.92 24.15
N ARG A 126 19.34 -5.76 25.01
CA ARG A 126 19.65 -5.79 26.45
C ARG A 126 21.05 -6.32 26.71
N GLN A 127 21.44 -7.42 26.07
CA GLN A 127 22.78 -8.01 26.21
C GLN A 127 23.88 -7.05 25.72
N ASP A 128 23.60 -6.31 24.65
CA ASP A 128 24.50 -5.30 24.10
C ASP A 128 24.54 -4.00 24.93
N GLY A 129 23.71 -3.89 25.96
CA GLY A 129 23.61 -2.70 26.82
C GLY A 129 23.02 -1.47 26.12
N GLN A 130 22.33 -1.66 25.00
CA GLN A 130 21.68 -0.56 24.26
C GLN A 130 20.36 -0.11 24.92
N ILE A 131 19.70 -1.03 25.63
CA ILE A 131 18.51 -0.74 26.42
C ILE A 131 18.70 -1.16 27.88
N ASP A 132 18.07 -0.43 28.80
CA ASP A 132 18.09 -0.77 30.23
C ASP A 132 16.96 -1.74 30.62
N GLU A 133 16.99 -2.21 31.88
CA GLU A 133 15.98 -3.15 32.41
C GLU A 133 14.57 -2.53 32.44
N ASP A 134 14.47 -1.21 32.63
CA ASP A 134 13.19 -0.51 32.67
C ASP A 134 12.57 -0.42 31.27
N GLU A 135 13.37 -0.15 30.24
CA GLU A 135 12.99 -0.16 28.83
C GLU A 135 12.58 -1.57 28.39
N TYR A 136 13.37 -2.59 28.76
CA TYR A 136 13.07 -4.00 28.48
C TYR A 136 11.72 -4.41 29.10
N ALA A 137 11.48 -4.07 30.37
CA ALA A 137 10.22 -4.39 31.06
C ALA A 137 9.02 -3.59 30.56
N ARG A 138 9.24 -2.37 30.03
CA ARG A 138 8.16 -1.49 29.58
C ARG A 138 7.62 -1.84 28.20
N TYR A 139 8.45 -2.40 27.32
CA TYR A 139 8.08 -2.68 25.93
C TYR A 139 8.19 -4.18 25.56
N PRO A 140 7.59 -5.11 26.33
CA PRO A 140 7.79 -6.54 26.15
C PRO A 140 7.24 -7.06 24.82
N HIS A 141 6.31 -6.33 24.21
CA HIS A 141 5.62 -6.73 22.98
C HIS A 141 5.41 -5.53 22.07
N LEU A 142 5.50 -5.76 20.75
CA LEU A 142 5.08 -4.81 19.73
C LEU A 142 3.64 -5.12 19.28
N ALA A 143 2.74 -4.16 19.44
CA ALA A 143 1.41 -4.22 18.83
C ALA A 143 1.48 -3.72 17.38
N ILE A 144 0.91 -4.46 16.43
CA ILE A 144 0.87 -4.05 15.03
C ILE A 144 -0.57 -3.99 14.50
N VAL A 145 -0.83 -3.04 13.62
CA VAL A 145 -2.05 -2.95 12.81
C VAL A 145 -1.66 -2.70 11.36
N GLY A 146 -2.19 -3.52 10.45
CA GLY A 146 -2.01 -3.37 9.02
C GLY A 146 -3.22 -2.72 8.35
N LEU A 147 -2.98 -1.74 7.48
CA LEU A 147 -3.97 -1.18 6.56
C LEU A 147 -3.48 -1.41 5.12
N VAL A 148 -4.30 -2.08 4.32
CA VAL A 148 -3.92 -2.48 2.96
C VAL A 148 -4.10 -1.30 2.00
N GLY A 149 -2.98 -0.69 1.60
CA GLY A 149 -2.91 0.35 0.57
C GLY A 149 -2.29 -0.21 -0.69
N SER A 150 -3.12 -0.44 -1.71
CA SER A 150 -2.71 -0.99 -3.01
C SER A 150 -3.73 -0.58 -4.07
N ILE A 151 -3.26 -0.30 -5.28
CA ILE A 151 -4.15 -0.13 -6.44
C ILE A 151 -4.55 -1.47 -7.06
N ASP A 152 -3.74 -2.51 -6.82
CA ASP A 152 -3.82 -3.80 -7.53
C ASP A 152 -5.05 -4.62 -7.10
N ASN A 153 -5.63 -4.32 -5.92
CA ASN A 153 -6.68 -5.10 -5.26
C ASN A 153 -6.37 -6.61 -5.13
N ASP A 154 -5.11 -6.93 -4.86
CA ASP A 154 -4.54 -8.27 -4.88
C ASP A 154 -4.37 -8.89 -3.48
N MET A 155 -4.99 -8.31 -2.45
CA MET A 155 -4.87 -8.79 -1.08
C MET A 155 -6.00 -9.74 -0.71
N TRP A 156 -5.67 -11.03 -0.54
CA TRP A 156 -6.63 -12.01 -0.05
C TRP A 156 -7.19 -11.60 1.33
N GLY A 157 -8.51 -11.70 1.48
CA GLY A 157 -9.21 -11.48 2.75
C GLY A 157 -9.80 -10.09 2.93
N THR A 158 -9.58 -9.17 1.99
CA THR A 158 -10.32 -7.91 1.88
C THR A 158 -10.94 -7.80 0.49
N ASP A 159 -12.17 -7.31 0.40
CA ASP A 159 -12.85 -7.16 -0.90
C ASP A 159 -12.25 -6.01 -1.71
N ILE A 160 -11.85 -4.93 -1.03
CA ILE A 160 -11.31 -3.71 -1.62
C ILE A 160 -10.08 -3.21 -0.83
N THR A 161 -9.00 -2.92 -1.54
CA THR A 161 -7.81 -2.25 -1.02
C THR A 161 -7.90 -0.73 -1.17
N ILE A 162 -7.27 0.02 -0.27
CA ILE A 162 -7.24 1.49 -0.34
C ILE A 162 -6.47 1.89 -1.61
N GLY A 163 -7.19 2.52 -2.54
CA GLY A 163 -6.68 3.03 -3.81
C GLY A 163 -7.15 2.28 -5.06
N ALA A 164 -7.76 1.09 -4.92
CA ALA A 164 -8.26 0.30 -6.06
C ALA A 164 -9.29 1.08 -6.89
N ASP A 165 -10.35 1.60 -6.27
CA ASP A 165 -11.40 2.37 -6.97
C ASP A 165 -10.86 3.67 -7.58
N SER A 166 -9.89 4.29 -6.91
CA SER A 166 -9.24 5.50 -7.42
C SER A 166 -8.43 5.20 -8.68
N ALA A 167 -7.70 4.09 -8.72
CA ALA A 167 -6.99 3.63 -9.91
C ALA A 167 -7.96 3.24 -11.03
N LEU A 168 -9.03 2.50 -10.73
CA LEU A 168 -10.09 2.18 -11.68
C LEU A 168 -10.72 3.44 -12.28
N HIS A 169 -10.96 4.46 -11.46
CA HIS A 169 -11.47 5.75 -11.93
C HIS A 169 -10.50 6.46 -12.88
N ARG A 170 -9.18 6.34 -12.67
CA ARG A 170 -8.18 6.88 -13.61
C ARG A 170 -8.12 6.11 -14.92
N ILE A 171 -8.23 4.78 -14.87
CA ILE A 171 -8.27 3.93 -16.08
C ILE A 171 -9.51 4.27 -16.91
N THR A 172 -10.69 4.26 -16.30
CA THR A 172 -11.96 4.58 -17.00
C THR A 172 -11.93 5.97 -17.61
N TYR A 173 -11.41 6.97 -16.90
CA TYR A 173 -11.23 8.32 -17.45
C TYR A 173 -10.29 8.36 -18.67
N ALA A 174 -9.18 7.61 -18.63
CA ALA A 174 -8.24 7.54 -19.76
C ALA A 174 -8.87 6.85 -20.98
N VAL A 175 -9.61 5.76 -20.77
CA VAL A 175 -10.32 5.04 -21.85
C VAL A 175 -11.41 5.92 -22.46
N ASP A 176 -12.17 6.65 -21.65
CA ASP A 176 -13.19 7.60 -22.12
C ASP A 176 -12.57 8.67 -23.05
N CYS A 177 -11.42 9.22 -22.68
CA CYS A 177 -10.68 10.16 -23.51
C CYS A 177 -10.26 9.55 -24.87
N ILE A 178 -9.87 8.27 -24.89
CA ILE A 178 -9.46 7.55 -26.11
C ILE A 178 -10.68 7.17 -26.97
N SER A 179 -11.84 6.91 -26.37
CA SER A 179 -13.04 6.41 -27.05
C SER A 179 -13.50 7.33 -28.20
N SER A 180 -13.42 8.64 -28.00
CA SER A 180 -13.83 9.64 -29.00
C SER A 180 -13.00 9.58 -30.28
N THR A 181 -11.68 9.42 -30.15
CA THR A 181 -10.77 9.30 -31.30
C THR A 181 -10.82 7.92 -31.93
N ALA A 182 -11.05 6.87 -31.13
CA ALA A 182 -11.27 5.51 -31.62
C ALA A 182 -12.50 5.44 -32.54
N ALA A 183 -13.64 5.96 -32.08
CA ALA A 183 -14.89 5.95 -32.84
C ALA A 183 -14.81 6.82 -34.11
N SER A 184 -14.06 7.93 -34.08
CA SER A 184 -13.92 8.84 -35.23
C SER A 184 -13.12 8.23 -36.37
N HIS A 185 -12.12 7.39 -36.05
CA HIS A 185 -11.23 6.78 -37.03
C HIS A 185 -11.43 5.27 -37.22
N GLN A 186 -12.47 4.70 -36.59
CA GLN A 186 -12.77 3.27 -36.59
C GLN A 186 -11.55 2.39 -36.22
N ARG A 187 -10.83 2.81 -35.17
CA ARG A 187 -9.58 2.18 -34.73
C ARG A 187 -9.84 1.19 -33.59
N ALA A 188 -9.00 0.17 -33.52
CA ALA A 188 -8.87 -0.66 -32.32
C ALA A 188 -7.75 -0.08 -31.45
N PHE A 189 -7.97 -0.07 -30.13
CA PHE A 189 -6.96 0.32 -29.14
C PHE A 189 -6.71 -0.83 -28.19
N VAL A 190 -5.45 -1.07 -27.88
CA VAL A 190 -5.03 -1.98 -26.81
C VAL A 190 -4.59 -1.10 -25.64
N VAL A 191 -5.25 -1.25 -24.50
CA VAL A 191 -4.99 -0.45 -23.30
C VAL A 191 -4.36 -1.35 -22.24
N GLU A 192 -3.08 -1.13 -21.99
CA GLU A 192 -2.36 -1.79 -20.89
C GLU A 192 -2.67 -1.07 -19.57
N VAL A 193 -3.04 -1.84 -18.55
CA VAL A 193 -3.37 -1.32 -17.22
C VAL A 193 -2.49 -1.96 -16.15
N MET A 194 -2.32 -1.26 -15.02
CA MET A 194 -1.66 -1.81 -13.84
C MET A 194 -2.53 -2.89 -13.15
N GLY A 195 -1.99 -3.53 -12.12
CA GLY A 195 -2.63 -4.66 -11.43
C GLY A 195 -1.65 -5.74 -10.98
N ARG A 196 -0.36 -5.61 -11.34
CA ARG A 196 0.69 -6.60 -11.05
C ARG A 196 0.30 -7.98 -11.59
N ASN A 197 -0.02 -8.92 -10.69
CA ASN A 197 -0.43 -10.28 -11.02
C ASN A 197 -1.93 -10.49 -10.77
N SER A 198 -2.68 -9.41 -10.54
CA SER A 198 -4.13 -9.42 -10.49
C SER A 198 -4.73 -8.67 -11.67
N GLY A 199 -5.74 -9.28 -12.28
CA GLY A 199 -6.58 -8.72 -13.31
C GLY A 199 -7.75 -7.90 -12.80
N TYR A 200 -7.88 -7.62 -11.50
CA TYR A 200 -9.02 -6.87 -10.96
C TYR A 200 -9.25 -5.55 -11.70
N LEU A 201 -8.20 -4.74 -11.86
CA LEU A 201 -8.28 -3.46 -12.58
C LEU A 201 -8.62 -3.64 -14.07
N ALA A 202 -8.04 -4.65 -14.73
CA ALA A 202 -8.31 -4.96 -16.14
C ALA A 202 -9.75 -5.43 -16.35
N LEU A 203 -10.24 -6.34 -15.51
CA LEU A 203 -11.61 -6.86 -15.57
C LEU A 203 -12.63 -5.75 -15.29
N MET A 204 -12.45 -5.00 -14.20
CA MET A 204 -13.39 -3.96 -13.81
C MET A 204 -13.39 -2.80 -14.81
N SER A 205 -12.24 -2.44 -15.36
CA SER A 205 -12.17 -1.39 -16.40
C SER A 205 -12.79 -1.86 -17.71
N ALA A 206 -12.59 -3.10 -18.13
CA ALA A 206 -13.24 -3.69 -19.30
C ALA A 206 -14.77 -3.66 -19.17
N LEU A 207 -15.30 -4.06 -18.01
CA LEU A 207 -16.73 -4.00 -17.71
C LEU A 207 -17.27 -2.56 -17.72
N ALA A 208 -16.55 -1.63 -17.08
CA ALA A 208 -16.98 -0.24 -16.98
C ALA A 208 -16.93 0.52 -18.31
N THR A 209 -16.01 0.16 -19.21
CA THR A 209 -15.78 0.84 -20.49
C THR A 209 -16.42 0.13 -21.68
N GLY A 210 -16.98 -1.08 -21.45
CA GLY A 210 -17.57 -1.89 -22.51
C GLY A 210 -16.53 -2.44 -23.49
N ALA A 211 -15.32 -2.76 -23.01
CA ALA A 211 -14.26 -3.33 -23.84
C ALA A 211 -14.70 -4.68 -24.45
N ASP A 212 -14.32 -4.93 -25.70
CA ASP A 212 -14.68 -6.16 -26.42
C ASP A 212 -13.96 -7.40 -25.90
N TRP A 213 -12.77 -7.22 -25.33
CA TRP A 213 -11.93 -8.30 -24.82
C TRP A 213 -11.07 -7.80 -23.65
N ALA A 214 -10.82 -8.68 -22.68
CA ALA A 214 -9.93 -8.43 -21.55
C ALA A 214 -8.96 -9.60 -21.39
N LEU A 215 -7.70 -9.32 -21.10
CA LEU A 215 -6.69 -10.31 -20.78
C LEU A 215 -6.35 -10.15 -19.30
N ILE A 216 -6.59 -11.21 -18.52
CA ILE A 216 -6.35 -11.23 -17.08
C ILE A 216 -5.55 -12.47 -16.68
N PRO A 217 -4.63 -12.37 -15.71
CA PRO A 217 -3.82 -13.51 -15.27
C PRO A 217 -4.64 -14.61 -14.57
N GLU A 218 -5.79 -14.29 -13.98
CA GLU A 218 -6.67 -15.25 -13.31
C GLU A 218 -7.44 -16.15 -14.30
N SER A 219 -7.55 -15.73 -15.56
CA SER A 219 -8.17 -16.48 -16.65
C SER A 219 -7.25 -16.41 -17.86
N PRO A 220 -6.07 -17.07 -17.80
CA PRO A 220 -5.14 -17.09 -18.92
C PRO A 220 -5.85 -17.71 -20.14
N PRO A 221 -5.48 -17.32 -21.38
CA PRO A 221 -6.12 -17.90 -22.54
C PRO A 221 -5.86 -19.41 -22.62
N ASP A 222 -6.91 -20.22 -22.43
CA ASP A 222 -6.84 -21.70 -22.36
C ASP A 222 -6.50 -22.39 -23.70
N VAL A 223 -6.28 -21.62 -24.76
CA VAL A 223 -6.13 -22.15 -26.12
C VAL A 223 -4.95 -21.51 -26.84
N GLU A 224 -4.22 -22.32 -27.62
CA GLU A 224 -3.17 -21.83 -28.52
C GLU A 224 -3.72 -20.82 -29.55
N ASN A 225 -5.05 -20.79 -29.78
CA ASN A 225 -5.72 -19.93 -30.76
C ASN A 225 -6.56 -18.78 -30.16
N TRP A 226 -6.20 -18.26 -28.99
CA TRP A 226 -6.95 -17.16 -28.36
C TRP A 226 -7.02 -15.91 -29.26
N GLU A 227 -6.01 -15.72 -30.10
CA GLU A 227 -5.93 -14.68 -31.13
C GLU A 227 -7.07 -14.80 -32.13
N ASP A 228 -7.36 -16.02 -32.61
CA ASP A 228 -8.45 -16.30 -33.54
C ASP A 228 -9.81 -16.01 -32.90
N LYS A 229 -10.01 -16.44 -31.66
CA LYS A 229 -11.25 -16.21 -30.91
C LYS A 229 -11.47 -14.72 -30.64
N MET A 230 -10.42 -13.99 -30.27
CA MET A 230 -10.47 -12.55 -30.13
C MET A 230 -10.84 -11.88 -31.47
N CYS A 231 -10.21 -12.29 -32.58
CA CYS A 231 -10.51 -11.76 -33.91
C CYS A 231 -11.95 -12.06 -34.34
N GLU A 232 -12.49 -13.23 -34.01
CA GLU A 232 -13.89 -13.60 -34.28
C GLU A 232 -14.86 -12.67 -33.55
N VAL A 233 -14.68 -12.47 -32.24
CA VAL A 233 -15.50 -11.58 -31.42
C VAL A 233 -15.43 -10.15 -31.94
N LEU A 234 -14.23 -9.60 -32.14
CA LEU A 234 -14.05 -8.24 -32.64
C LEU A 234 -14.67 -8.03 -34.03
N SER A 235 -14.59 -9.04 -34.89
CA SER A 235 -15.19 -9.00 -36.22
C SER A 235 -16.72 -9.03 -36.17
N ALA A 236 -17.30 -9.80 -35.25
CA ALA A 236 -18.75 -9.86 -35.04
C ALA A 236 -19.29 -8.50 -34.53
N GLU A 237 -18.63 -7.90 -33.54
CA GLU A 237 -19.00 -6.59 -32.99
C GLU A 237 -18.92 -5.47 -34.04
N ARG A 238 -17.86 -5.46 -34.86
CA ARG A 238 -17.74 -4.51 -35.99
C ARG A 238 -18.85 -4.69 -37.01
N LYS A 239 -19.24 -5.92 -37.34
CA LYS A 239 -20.38 -6.21 -38.23
C LYS A 239 -21.72 -5.77 -37.62
N ALA A 240 -21.85 -5.83 -36.30
CA ALA A 240 -23.02 -5.34 -35.56
C ALA A 240 -23.11 -3.81 -35.48
N GLY A 241 -22.09 -3.08 -35.96
CA GLY A 241 -22.11 -1.62 -36.07
C GLY A 241 -21.26 -0.88 -35.03
N ARG A 242 -20.51 -1.59 -34.19
CA ARG A 242 -19.50 -0.98 -33.31
C ARG A 242 -18.36 -0.38 -34.16
N ARG A 243 -18.06 0.90 -33.92
CA ARG A 243 -17.11 1.71 -34.72
C ARG A 243 -15.71 1.67 -34.15
#